data_AF-A0A946PD68-F1
#
_entry.id   AF-A0A946PD68-F1
#
_cell.length_a   1.000
_cell.length_b   1.000
_cell.length_c   1.000
_cell.angle_alpha   90.00
_cell.angle_beta   90.00
_cell.angle_gamma   90.00
#
_symmetry.space_group_name_H-M   'P 1'
#
loop_
_entity.id
_entity.type
_entity.pdbx_description
1 polymer ?
#
loop_
_entity_poly.entity_id
_entity_poly.type
_entity_poly.pdbx_seq_one_letter_code
_entity_poly.pdbx_strand_id
1 'polypeptide(L)'
;INYARALESDGVFDDKARDGWELATEEMQRFAVRQIPTSWDVPIRLGLRETELARAERLAKQLEKLLPGKFSEMEADRESALSESQKAALQVPPLNRTEQEQQLVADAKRGMNVTWRIVAQSAPQAIRAKAKRLAEEHVEATETADIINRYRDIVNFDYWRATCEMSVTDLALQAREATWRAEKDYEEARLQPAKQAFEEAFKAWRKVLDDSEVLRKDAMTQEDIVEIIDIYRELLEQLDEPFPQPFILDDVLNKT
;
A
#
# COMPACT_ATOMS: atom_id res chain seq x y z
N ILE A 1 2.71 -9.63 17.36
CA ILE A 1 2.76 -8.15 17.30
C ILE A 1 2.67 -7.55 18.70
N ASN A 2 1.52 -7.58 19.39
CA ASN A 2 1.38 -6.95 20.72
C ASN A 2 2.41 -7.43 21.75
N TYR A 3 2.74 -8.73 21.75
CA TYR A 3 3.79 -9.28 22.60
C TYR A 3 5.17 -8.64 22.35
N ALA A 4 5.58 -8.54 21.07
CA ALA A 4 6.86 -7.92 20.71
C ALA A 4 6.89 -6.43 21.09
N ARG A 5 5.82 -5.68 20.81
CA ARG A 5 5.70 -4.27 21.21
C ARG A 5 5.76 -4.07 22.73
N ALA A 6 5.20 -5.00 23.51
CA ALA A 6 5.26 -4.94 24.96
C ALA A 6 6.70 -5.12 25.48
N LEU A 7 7.46 -6.06 24.90
CA LEU A 7 8.88 -6.24 25.21
C LEU A 7 9.68 -4.96 24.95
N GLU A 8 9.48 -4.33 23.80
CA GLU A 8 10.17 -3.07 23.45
C GLU A 8 9.78 -1.92 24.38
N SER A 9 8.51 -1.82 24.75
CA SER A 9 8.04 -0.83 25.74
C SER A 9 8.68 -1.02 27.12
N ASP A 10 8.97 -2.27 27.49
CA ASP A 10 9.67 -2.64 28.72
C ASP A 10 11.20 -2.47 28.62
N GLY A 11 11.72 -2.01 27.48
CA GLY A 11 13.16 -1.81 27.25
C GLY A 11 13.93 -3.07 26.85
N VAL A 12 13.23 -4.11 26.39
CA VAL A 12 13.83 -5.37 25.95
C VAL A 12 14.04 -5.32 24.43
N PHE A 13 15.30 -5.29 24.00
CA PHE A 13 15.71 -5.24 22.58
C PHE A 13 16.71 -6.36 22.19
N ASP A 14 16.88 -7.36 23.07
CA ASP A 14 17.73 -8.52 22.83
C ASP A 14 17.05 -9.58 21.95
N ASP A 15 17.61 -10.79 21.93
CA ASP A 15 17.07 -11.93 21.18
C ASP A 15 15.58 -12.18 21.45
N LYS A 16 15.05 -11.84 22.65
CA LYS A 16 13.62 -12.00 22.95
C LYS A 16 12.73 -11.08 22.13
N ALA A 17 13.17 -9.84 21.89
CA ALA A 17 12.43 -8.90 21.06
C ALA A 17 12.38 -9.39 19.62
N ARG A 18 13.53 -9.89 19.12
CA ARG A 18 13.61 -10.53 17.80
C ARG A 18 12.70 -11.74 17.70
N ASP A 19 12.78 -12.68 18.65
CA ASP A 19 11.92 -13.87 18.71
C ASP A 19 10.42 -13.48 18.70
N GLY A 20 10.07 -12.41 19.43
CA GLY A 20 8.71 -11.87 19.44
C GLY A 20 8.23 -11.38 18.08
N TRP A 21 9.10 -10.72 17.30
CA TRP A 21 8.81 -10.27 15.94
C TRP A 21 8.87 -11.40 14.91
N GLU A 22 9.74 -12.40 15.10
CA GLU A 22 9.76 -13.60 14.27
C GLU A 22 8.43 -14.37 14.40
N LEU A 23 7.97 -14.58 15.64
CA LEU A 23 6.65 -15.17 15.88
C LEU A 23 5.52 -14.32 15.26
N ALA A 24 5.60 -13.00 15.35
CA ALA A 24 4.62 -12.11 14.71
C ALA A 24 4.61 -12.27 13.18
N THR A 25 5.78 -12.42 12.58
CA THR A 25 5.97 -12.64 11.14
C THR A 25 5.37 -13.99 10.73
N GLU A 26 5.65 -15.06 11.47
CA GLU A 26 5.08 -16.38 11.21
C GLU A 26 3.54 -16.37 11.28
N GLU A 27 2.98 -15.72 12.30
CA GLU A 27 1.53 -15.62 12.44
C GLU A 27 0.91 -14.79 11.31
N MET A 28 1.58 -13.73 10.85
CA MET A 28 1.12 -12.99 9.66
C MET A 28 1.17 -13.85 8.39
N GLN A 29 2.19 -14.68 8.21
CA GLN A 29 2.25 -15.62 7.09
C GLN A 29 1.13 -16.66 7.15
N ARG A 30 0.82 -17.20 8.34
CA ARG A 30 -0.33 -18.12 8.55
C ARG A 30 -1.65 -17.41 8.25
N PHE A 31 -1.80 -16.17 8.68
CA PHE A 31 -2.99 -15.36 8.40
C PHE A 31 -3.15 -15.09 6.90
N ALA A 32 -2.05 -14.83 6.18
CA ALA A 32 -2.06 -14.60 4.75
C ALA A 32 -2.65 -15.77 3.95
N VAL A 33 -2.43 -17.01 4.39
CA VAL A 33 -2.94 -18.22 3.73
C VAL A 33 -4.26 -18.75 4.31
N ARG A 34 -4.77 -18.12 5.36
CA ARG A 34 -6.05 -18.51 5.96
C ARG A 34 -7.19 -18.22 5.00
N GLN A 35 -8.09 -19.19 4.87
CA GLN A 35 -9.31 -19.02 4.10
C GLN A 35 -10.30 -18.12 4.84
N ILE A 36 -10.75 -17.07 4.19
CA ILE A 36 -11.71 -16.10 4.72
C ILE A 36 -13.00 -16.22 3.89
N PRO A 37 -14.14 -16.57 4.50
CA PRO A 37 -15.42 -16.51 3.82
C PRO A 37 -15.78 -15.04 3.55
N THR A 38 -16.29 -14.76 2.35
CA THR A 38 -16.73 -13.42 1.95
C THR A 38 -18.24 -13.39 1.74
N SER A 39 -18.82 -12.19 1.76
CA SER A 39 -20.24 -11.99 1.43
C SER A 39 -20.58 -12.33 -0.03
N TRP A 40 -19.59 -12.56 -0.88
CA TRP A 40 -19.74 -12.95 -2.28
C TRP A 40 -19.68 -14.46 -2.51
N ASP A 41 -19.66 -15.27 -1.44
CA ASP A 41 -19.54 -16.74 -1.48
C ASP A 41 -18.27 -17.24 -2.21
N VAL A 42 -17.28 -16.36 -2.36
CA VAL A 42 -15.95 -16.69 -2.88
C VAL A 42 -14.98 -16.66 -1.70
N PRO A 43 -14.48 -17.82 -1.23
CA PRO A 43 -13.48 -17.82 -0.18
C PRO A 43 -12.15 -17.27 -0.70
N ILE A 44 -11.57 -16.32 0.04
CA ILE A 44 -10.31 -15.69 -0.33
C ILE A 44 -9.18 -16.07 0.62
N ARG A 45 -7.95 -15.80 0.20
CA ARG A 45 -6.76 -15.79 1.07
C ARG A 45 -6.01 -14.49 0.81
N LEU A 46 -5.66 -13.76 1.86
CA LEU A 46 -5.09 -12.42 1.70
C LEU A 46 -3.79 -12.46 0.90
N GLY A 47 -2.94 -13.45 1.10
CA GLY A 47 -1.66 -13.61 0.42
C GLY A 47 -1.74 -13.93 -1.08
N LEU A 48 -2.93 -14.18 -1.65
CA LEU A 48 -3.05 -14.59 -3.07
C LEU A 48 -3.26 -13.44 -4.05
N ARG A 49 -3.39 -12.18 -3.59
CA ARG A 49 -3.67 -11.02 -4.45
C ARG A 49 -2.72 -10.94 -5.66
N GLU A 50 -1.41 -11.00 -5.43
CA GLU A 50 -0.40 -10.88 -6.47
C GLU A 50 -0.45 -12.07 -7.45
N THR A 51 -0.83 -13.26 -6.95
CA THR A 51 -1.02 -14.45 -7.78
C THR A 51 -2.25 -14.31 -8.69
N GLU A 52 -3.35 -13.77 -8.18
CA GLU A 52 -4.57 -13.51 -8.98
C GLU A 52 -4.34 -12.38 -10.00
N LEU A 53 -3.59 -11.33 -9.65
CA LEU A 53 -3.17 -10.30 -10.62
C LEU A 53 -2.32 -10.90 -11.75
N ALA A 54 -1.33 -11.74 -11.41
CA ALA A 54 -0.51 -12.43 -12.40
C ALA A 54 -1.33 -13.41 -13.26
N ARG A 55 -2.36 -14.06 -12.68
CA ARG A 55 -3.33 -14.88 -13.42
C ARG A 55 -4.13 -14.03 -14.40
N ALA A 56 -4.67 -12.89 -13.97
CA ALA A 56 -5.40 -11.96 -14.83
C ALA A 56 -4.53 -11.46 -16.00
N GLU A 57 -3.30 -11.02 -15.72
CA GLU A 57 -2.37 -10.55 -16.75
C GLU A 57 -2.04 -11.64 -17.78
N ARG A 58 -1.79 -12.88 -17.31
CA ARG A 58 -1.55 -14.03 -18.18
C ARG A 58 -2.76 -14.33 -19.07
N LEU A 59 -3.98 -14.26 -18.53
CA LEU A 59 -5.21 -14.48 -19.27
C LEU A 59 -5.43 -13.36 -20.31
N ALA A 60 -5.17 -12.10 -19.96
CA ALA A 60 -5.20 -10.97 -20.88
C ALA A 60 -4.22 -11.19 -22.04
N LYS A 61 -2.98 -11.61 -21.77
CA LYS A 61 -1.99 -11.96 -22.80
C LYS A 61 -2.45 -13.10 -23.71
N GLN A 62 -3.18 -14.09 -23.18
CA GLN A 62 -3.74 -15.17 -24.00
C GLN A 62 -4.90 -14.71 -24.88
N LEU A 63 -5.76 -13.84 -24.35
CA LEU A 63 -6.86 -13.22 -25.08
C LEU A 63 -6.34 -12.32 -26.20
N GLU A 64 -5.31 -11.52 -25.95
CA GLU A 64 -4.64 -10.69 -26.94
C GLU A 64 -4.04 -11.55 -28.06
N LYS A 65 -3.38 -12.67 -27.73
CA LYS A 65 -2.90 -13.62 -28.76
C LYS A 65 -4.04 -14.25 -29.57
N LEU A 66 -5.21 -14.44 -28.97
CA LEU A 66 -6.37 -15.06 -29.62
C LEU A 66 -7.14 -14.05 -30.49
N LEU A 67 -7.14 -12.77 -30.12
CA LEU A 67 -7.86 -11.67 -30.74
C LEU A 67 -6.92 -10.45 -30.87
N PRO A 68 -5.87 -10.55 -31.71
CA PRO A 68 -4.80 -9.56 -31.75
C PRO A 68 -5.32 -8.19 -32.17
N GLY A 69 -4.97 -7.17 -31.38
CA GLY A 69 -5.34 -5.77 -31.58
C GLY A 69 -6.80 -5.44 -31.29
N LYS A 70 -7.68 -6.43 -31.05
CA LYS A 70 -9.12 -6.19 -30.95
C LYS A 70 -9.52 -5.42 -29.70
N PHE A 71 -8.77 -5.54 -28.62
CA PHE A 71 -9.02 -4.75 -27.42
C PHE A 71 -8.77 -3.27 -27.69
N SER A 72 -7.57 -2.95 -28.21
CA SER A 72 -7.17 -1.58 -28.53
C SER A 72 -8.03 -0.96 -29.65
N GLU A 73 -8.40 -1.73 -30.67
CA GLU A 73 -9.35 -1.31 -31.71
C GLU A 73 -10.69 -0.88 -31.10
N MET A 74 -11.24 -1.69 -30.18
CA MET A 74 -12.47 -1.34 -29.50
C MET A 74 -12.32 -0.10 -28.61
N GLU A 75 -11.19 0.08 -27.93
CA GLU A 75 -10.94 1.29 -27.13
C GLU A 75 -10.96 2.54 -28.02
N ALA A 76 -10.24 2.50 -29.13
CA ALA A 76 -10.20 3.60 -30.10
C ALA A 76 -11.60 3.88 -30.70
N ASP A 77 -12.36 2.84 -31.03
CA ASP A 77 -13.73 2.98 -31.53
C ASP A 77 -14.62 3.69 -30.49
N ARG A 78 -14.52 3.30 -29.21
CA ARG A 78 -15.33 3.89 -28.13
C ARG A 78 -14.93 5.32 -27.81
N GLU A 79 -13.65 5.63 -27.85
CA GLU A 79 -13.13 6.98 -27.68
C GLU A 79 -13.56 7.89 -28.84
N SER A 80 -13.48 7.40 -30.08
CA SER A 80 -13.89 8.16 -31.26
C SER A 80 -15.40 8.43 -31.28
N ALA A 81 -16.19 7.54 -30.69
CA ALA A 81 -17.64 7.65 -30.57
C ALA A 81 -18.13 8.65 -29.49
N LEU A 82 -17.23 9.23 -28.68
CA LEU A 82 -17.61 10.25 -27.70
C LEU A 82 -18.15 11.51 -28.39
N SER A 83 -19.20 12.10 -27.81
CA SER A 83 -19.71 13.39 -28.28
C SER A 83 -18.70 14.51 -28.02
N GLU A 84 -18.81 15.60 -28.79
CA GLU A 84 -18.00 16.80 -28.57
C GLU A 84 -18.18 17.37 -27.15
N SER A 85 -19.40 17.30 -26.60
CA SER A 85 -19.68 17.72 -25.21
C SER A 85 -18.99 16.83 -24.17
N GLN A 86 -18.91 15.52 -24.41
CA GLN A 86 -18.19 14.58 -23.53
C GLN A 86 -16.68 14.81 -23.59
N LYS A 87 -16.13 14.99 -24.80
CA LYS A 87 -14.70 15.31 -25.00
C LYS A 87 -14.33 16.63 -24.32
N ALA A 88 -15.16 17.67 -24.47
CA ALA A 88 -14.96 18.95 -23.81
C ALA A 88 -14.98 18.81 -22.28
N ALA A 89 -15.96 18.11 -21.72
CA ALA A 89 -16.08 17.91 -20.28
C ALA A 89 -14.89 17.11 -19.68
N LEU A 90 -14.30 16.18 -20.44
CA LEU A 90 -13.11 15.44 -20.02
C LEU A 90 -11.86 16.33 -19.85
N GLN A 91 -11.77 17.43 -20.59
CA GLN A 91 -10.65 18.39 -20.49
C GLN A 91 -10.78 19.33 -19.29
N VAL A 92 -11.97 19.45 -18.69
CA VAL A 92 -12.18 20.29 -17.50
C VAL A 92 -11.60 19.57 -16.27
N PRO A 93 -10.73 20.21 -15.47
CA PRO A 93 -10.21 19.63 -14.24
C PRO A 93 -11.34 19.23 -13.27
N PRO A 94 -11.24 18.11 -12.52
CA PRO A 94 -12.31 17.62 -11.66
C PRO A 94 -12.91 18.66 -10.71
N LEU A 95 -12.09 19.54 -10.13
CA LEU A 95 -12.51 20.59 -9.20
C LEU A 95 -13.25 21.75 -9.87
N ASN A 96 -13.15 21.87 -11.19
CA ASN A 96 -13.74 22.97 -11.95
C ASN A 96 -14.97 22.52 -12.78
N ARG A 97 -15.39 21.26 -12.66
CA ARG A 97 -16.54 20.73 -13.40
C ARG A 97 -17.84 21.20 -12.75
N THR A 98 -18.77 21.64 -13.58
CA THR A 98 -20.18 21.74 -13.23
C THR A 98 -20.80 20.36 -13.03
N GLU A 99 -21.96 20.28 -12.38
CA GLU A 99 -22.70 19.01 -12.22
C GLU A 99 -23.00 18.33 -13.57
N GLN A 100 -23.33 19.14 -14.59
CA GLN A 100 -23.60 18.64 -15.93
C GLN A 100 -22.34 18.06 -16.59
N GLU A 101 -21.19 18.72 -16.46
CA GLU A 101 -19.91 18.21 -16.96
C GLU A 101 -19.48 16.96 -16.19
N GLN A 102 -19.75 16.90 -14.89
CA GLN A 102 -19.49 15.72 -14.08
C GLN A 102 -20.30 14.51 -14.57
N GLN A 103 -21.59 14.71 -14.89
CA GLN A 103 -22.42 13.68 -15.48
C GLN A 103 -21.92 13.24 -16.86
N LEU A 104 -21.56 14.19 -17.73
CA LEU A 104 -20.99 13.90 -19.06
C LEU A 104 -19.70 13.09 -18.97
N VAL A 105 -18.81 13.41 -18.03
CA VAL A 105 -17.58 12.65 -17.78
C VAL A 105 -17.89 11.25 -17.25
N ALA A 106 -18.85 11.11 -16.34
CA ALA A 106 -19.25 9.80 -15.83
C ALA A 106 -19.80 8.90 -16.95
N ASP A 107 -20.65 9.46 -17.82
CA ASP A 107 -21.21 8.75 -18.97
C ASP A 107 -20.15 8.42 -20.01
N ALA A 108 -19.22 9.35 -20.30
CA ALA A 108 -18.08 9.10 -21.18
C ALA A 108 -17.20 7.96 -20.65
N LYS A 109 -16.84 7.98 -19.36
CA LYS A 109 -16.06 6.90 -18.73
C LYS A 109 -16.77 5.56 -18.79
N ARG A 110 -18.09 5.53 -18.55
CA ARG A 110 -18.89 4.31 -18.69
C ARG A 110 -18.89 3.81 -20.14
N GLY A 111 -19.03 4.72 -21.10
CA GLY A 111 -19.00 4.43 -22.52
C GLY A 111 -17.65 3.90 -23.01
N MET A 112 -16.54 4.46 -22.52
CA MET A 112 -15.17 4.06 -22.89
C MET A 112 -14.74 2.70 -22.31
N ASN A 113 -15.42 2.19 -21.28
CA ASN A 113 -14.95 1.00 -20.57
C ASN A 113 -15.01 -0.28 -21.44
N VAL A 114 -13.87 -0.67 -22.02
CA VAL A 114 -13.67 -1.93 -22.75
C VAL A 114 -13.19 -3.00 -21.77
N THR A 115 -13.81 -4.18 -21.85
CA THR A 115 -13.40 -5.35 -21.06
C THR A 115 -13.18 -6.54 -21.98
N TRP A 116 -12.38 -7.50 -21.55
CA TRP A 116 -12.17 -8.74 -22.29
C TRP A 116 -13.45 -9.53 -22.53
N ARG A 117 -14.45 -9.39 -21.64
CA ARG A 117 -15.79 -9.97 -21.83
C ARG A 117 -16.49 -9.40 -23.07
N ILE A 118 -16.37 -8.10 -23.30
CA ILE A 118 -16.91 -7.42 -24.48
C ILE A 118 -16.13 -7.87 -25.73
N VAL A 119 -14.80 -7.85 -25.68
CA VAL A 119 -13.95 -8.26 -26.81
C VAL A 119 -14.21 -9.72 -27.21
N ALA A 120 -14.38 -10.62 -26.24
CA ALA A 120 -14.68 -12.02 -26.50
C ALA A 120 -16.04 -12.25 -27.20
N GLN A 121 -17.00 -11.32 -27.09
CA GLN A 121 -18.30 -11.44 -27.77
C GLN A 121 -18.18 -11.22 -29.28
N SER A 122 -17.26 -10.36 -29.73
CA SER A 122 -17.01 -10.11 -31.16
C SER A 122 -16.14 -11.18 -31.82
N ALA A 123 -15.61 -12.13 -31.04
CA ALA A 123 -14.73 -13.18 -31.54
C ALA A 123 -15.39 -13.99 -32.68
N PRO A 124 -14.61 -14.40 -33.71
CA PRO A 124 -15.07 -15.31 -34.76
C PRO A 124 -15.66 -16.59 -34.20
N GLN A 125 -16.69 -17.15 -34.86
CA GLN A 125 -17.44 -18.29 -34.37
C GLN A 125 -16.57 -19.49 -33.97
N ALA A 126 -15.49 -19.74 -34.73
CA ALA A 126 -14.56 -20.84 -34.48
C ALA A 126 -13.78 -20.73 -33.15
N ILE A 127 -13.52 -19.51 -32.66
CA ILE A 127 -12.73 -19.28 -31.44
C ILE A 127 -13.54 -18.64 -30.30
N ARG A 128 -14.80 -18.28 -30.56
CA ARG A 128 -15.67 -17.54 -29.63
C ARG A 128 -15.86 -18.25 -28.28
N ALA A 129 -16.06 -19.56 -28.27
CA ALA A 129 -16.24 -20.31 -27.03
C ALA A 129 -14.98 -20.24 -26.14
N LYS A 130 -13.80 -20.39 -26.75
CA LYS A 130 -12.51 -20.26 -26.06
C LYS A 130 -12.28 -18.84 -25.55
N ALA A 131 -12.56 -17.83 -26.38
CA ALA A 131 -12.43 -16.43 -26.00
C ALA A 131 -13.33 -16.06 -24.83
N LYS A 132 -14.60 -16.50 -24.84
CA LYS A 132 -15.55 -16.25 -23.73
C LYS A 132 -15.07 -16.86 -22.42
N ARG A 133 -14.64 -18.13 -22.46
CA ARG A 133 -14.11 -18.80 -21.27
C ARG A 133 -12.89 -18.08 -20.69
N LEU A 134 -11.91 -17.72 -21.53
CA LEU A 134 -10.73 -16.99 -21.06
C LEU A 134 -11.10 -15.61 -20.49
N ALA A 135 -12.09 -14.93 -21.07
CA ALA A 135 -12.58 -13.66 -20.56
C ALA A 135 -13.32 -13.80 -19.23
N GLU A 136 -14.07 -14.89 -19.02
CA GLU A 136 -14.70 -15.21 -17.74
C GLU A 136 -13.65 -15.49 -16.66
N GLU A 137 -12.65 -16.34 -16.96
CA GLU A 137 -11.53 -16.62 -16.05
C GLU A 137 -10.71 -15.35 -15.74
N HIS A 138 -10.56 -14.44 -16.70
CA HIS A 138 -9.89 -13.16 -16.49
C HIS A 138 -10.67 -12.31 -15.49
N VAL A 139 -11.99 -12.20 -15.67
CA VAL A 139 -12.84 -11.42 -14.76
C VAL A 139 -12.83 -12.02 -13.36
N GLU A 140 -12.93 -13.34 -13.23
CA GLU A 140 -12.83 -14.03 -11.94
C GLU A 140 -11.51 -13.68 -11.22
N ALA A 141 -10.38 -13.73 -11.92
CA ALA A 141 -9.08 -13.41 -11.35
C ALA A 141 -8.98 -11.93 -10.92
N THR A 142 -9.45 -11.00 -11.77
CA THR A 142 -9.48 -9.56 -11.44
C THR A 142 -10.38 -9.28 -10.23
N GLU A 143 -11.62 -9.79 -10.25
CA GLU A 143 -12.58 -9.57 -9.16
C GLU A 143 -12.09 -10.20 -7.85
N THR A 144 -11.46 -11.38 -7.91
CA THR A 144 -10.87 -12.02 -6.73
C THR A 144 -9.72 -11.18 -6.17
N ALA A 145 -8.83 -10.64 -7.02
CA ALA A 145 -7.77 -9.74 -6.58
C ALA A 145 -8.32 -8.47 -5.93
N ASP A 146 -9.38 -7.88 -6.48
CA ASP A 146 -10.04 -6.70 -5.93
C ASP A 146 -10.71 -6.97 -4.58
N ILE A 147 -11.40 -8.11 -4.45
CA ILE A 147 -11.99 -8.55 -3.18
C ILE A 147 -10.88 -8.73 -2.13
N ILE A 148 -9.78 -9.39 -2.50
CA ILE A 148 -8.63 -9.54 -1.60
C ILE A 148 -8.08 -8.17 -1.19
N ASN A 149 -7.93 -7.24 -2.12
CA ASN A 149 -7.43 -5.89 -1.82
C ASN A 149 -8.31 -5.19 -0.77
N ARG A 150 -9.63 -5.19 -0.97
CA ARG A 150 -10.58 -4.59 0.00
C ARG A 150 -10.43 -5.18 1.39
N TYR A 151 -10.26 -6.50 1.49
CA TYR A 151 -10.06 -7.16 2.78
C TYR A 151 -8.69 -6.85 3.39
N ARG A 152 -7.64 -6.74 2.56
CA ARG A 152 -6.32 -6.28 3.02
C ARG A 152 -6.42 -4.86 3.59
N ASP A 153 -7.14 -3.96 2.92
CA ASP A 153 -7.34 -2.58 3.37
C ASP A 153 -8.04 -2.53 4.74
N ILE A 154 -9.10 -3.33 4.95
CA ILE A 154 -9.88 -3.35 6.20
C ILE A 154 -9.01 -3.70 7.41
N VAL A 155 -8.09 -4.65 7.27
CA VAL A 155 -7.23 -5.10 8.39
C VAL A 155 -5.84 -4.47 8.35
N ASN A 156 -5.60 -3.51 7.45
CA ASN A 156 -4.29 -2.92 7.16
C ASN A 156 -3.18 -3.98 6.94
N PHE A 157 -3.49 -5.01 6.16
CA PHE A 157 -2.67 -6.22 6.01
C PHE A 157 -1.26 -5.92 5.51
N ASP A 158 -1.12 -5.06 4.49
CA ASP A 158 0.17 -4.79 3.86
C ASP A 158 1.10 -4.03 4.81
N TYR A 159 0.56 -3.08 5.61
CA TYR A 159 1.28 -2.42 6.70
C TYR A 159 1.76 -3.43 7.73
N TRP A 160 0.85 -4.22 8.34
CA TRP A 160 1.23 -5.14 9.40
C TRP A 160 2.21 -6.21 8.94
N ARG A 161 2.09 -6.68 7.69
CA ARG A 161 3.08 -7.56 7.09
C ARG A 161 4.44 -6.88 7.02
N ALA A 162 4.51 -5.67 6.44
CA ALA A 162 5.75 -4.92 6.33
C ALA A 162 6.36 -4.59 7.70
N THR A 163 5.55 -4.25 8.71
CA THR A 163 6.01 -4.04 10.08
C THR A 163 6.68 -5.29 10.63
N CYS A 164 6.06 -6.47 10.48
CA CYS A 164 6.64 -7.72 10.98
C CYS A 164 7.95 -8.07 10.25
N GLU A 165 7.94 -8.00 8.91
CA GLU A 165 9.11 -8.28 8.08
C GLU A 165 10.29 -7.35 8.36
N MET A 166 10.02 -6.05 8.60
CA MET A 166 11.08 -5.10 8.93
C MET A 166 11.54 -5.24 10.38
N SER A 167 10.64 -5.54 11.33
CA SER A 167 10.97 -5.53 12.76
C SER A 167 11.87 -6.69 13.22
N VAL A 168 12.07 -7.71 12.38
CA VAL A 168 13.10 -8.75 12.61
C VAL A 168 14.49 -8.33 12.13
N THR A 169 14.62 -7.20 11.44
CA THR A 169 15.92 -6.69 10.95
C THR A 169 16.67 -5.94 12.04
N ASP A 170 18.00 -5.99 11.98
CA ASP A 170 18.85 -5.24 12.92
C ASP A 170 18.63 -3.73 12.84
N LEU A 171 18.33 -3.21 11.65
CA LEU A 171 18.04 -1.79 11.43
C LEU A 171 16.80 -1.32 12.19
N ALA A 172 15.72 -2.10 12.15
CA ALA A 172 14.49 -1.75 12.84
C ALA A 172 14.62 -1.90 14.36
N LEU A 173 15.31 -2.94 14.84
CA LEU A 173 15.58 -3.11 16.27
C LEU A 173 16.43 -1.95 16.81
N GLN A 174 17.48 -1.56 16.08
CA GLN A 174 18.30 -0.39 16.44
C GLN A 174 17.50 0.91 16.45
N ALA A 175 16.61 1.11 15.47
CA ALA A 175 15.77 2.30 15.43
C ALA A 175 14.86 2.40 16.67
N ARG A 176 14.20 1.30 17.03
CA ARG A 176 13.30 1.23 18.18
C ARG A 176 14.03 1.33 19.51
N GLU A 177 15.18 0.66 19.65
CA GLU A 177 16.02 0.75 20.85
C GLU A 177 16.52 2.18 21.06
N ALA A 178 17.01 2.83 20.00
CA ALA A 178 17.49 4.20 20.07
C ALA A 178 16.36 5.18 20.42
N THR A 179 15.16 5.01 19.84
CA THR A 179 13.96 5.79 20.20
C THR A 179 13.63 5.60 21.69
N TRP A 180 13.51 4.36 22.17
CA TRP A 180 13.20 4.08 23.57
C TRP A 180 14.22 4.68 24.52
N ARG A 181 15.53 4.54 24.20
CA ARG A 181 16.60 5.13 25.00
C ARG A 181 16.53 6.64 25.03
N ALA A 182 16.21 7.27 23.89
CA ALA A 182 16.07 8.72 23.80
C ALA A 182 14.93 9.24 24.68
N GLU A 183 13.77 8.61 24.62
CA GLU A 183 12.62 8.93 25.46
C GLU A 183 12.93 8.72 26.95
N LYS A 184 13.58 7.60 27.30
CA LYS A 184 13.98 7.32 28.68
C LYS A 184 14.98 8.34 29.22
N ASP A 185 15.98 8.72 28.43
CA ASP A 185 16.94 9.75 28.78
C ASP A 185 16.25 11.12 28.94
N TYR A 186 15.27 11.43 28.08
CA TYR A 186 14.50 12.66 28.17
C TYR A 186 13.64 12.73 29.43
N GLU A 187 12.91 11.66 29.75
CA GLU A 187 12.15 11.51 31.00
C GLU A 187 13.02 11.71 32.25
N GLU A 188 14.27 11.24 32.20
CA GLU A 188 15.25 11.34 33.29
C GLU A 188 16.07 12.65 33.25
N ALA A 189 15.65 13.62 32.42
CA ALA A 189 16.27 14.93 32.23
C ALA A 189 17.75 14.86 31.78
N ARG A 190 18.17 13.75 31.17
CA ARG A 190 19.47 13.59 30.51
C ARG A 190 19.40 14.12 29.08
N LEU A 191 19.26 15.44 28.94
CA LEU A 191 18.97 16.08 27.65
C LEU A 191 20.04 15.82 26.56
N GLN A 192 21.33 15.88 26.89
CA GLN A 192 22.40 15.64 25.92
C GLN A 192 22.47 14.16 25.46
N PRO A 193 22.43 13.16 26.37
CA PRO A 193 22.26 11.76 25.97
C PRO A 193 20.99 11.50 25.14
N ALA A 194 19.85 12.06 25.55
CA ALA A 194 18.59 11.93 24.82
C ALA A 194 18.70 12.48 23.39
N LYS A 195 19.33 13.65 23.22
CA LYS A 195 19.63 14.23 21.89
C LYS A 195 20.38 13.25 21.00
N GLN A 196 21.49 12.70 21.50
CA GLN A 196 22.32 11.76 20.75
C GLN A 196 21.52 10.51 20.35
N ALA A 197 20.72 9.97 21.27
CA ALA A 197 19.88 8.82 21.01
C ALA A 197 18.78 9.10 19.97
N PHE A 198 18.14 10.27 20.00
CA PHE A 198 17.18 10.67 18.95
C PHE A 198 17.85 10.77 17.58
N GLU A 199 19.02 11.41 17.49
CA GLU A 199 19.76 11.52 16.23
C GLU A 199 20.20 10.15 15.67
N GLU A 200 20.54 9.21 16.54
CA GLU A 200 20.80 7.81 16.16
C GLU A 200 19.51 7.12 15.67
N ALA A 201 18.40 7.31 16.38
CA ALA A 201 17.10 6.75 16.01
C ALA A 201 16.68 7.25 14.62
N PHE A 202 16.77 8.55 14.33
CA PHE A 202 16.38 9.10 13.03
C PHE A 202 17.23 8.56 11.87
N LYS A 203 18.53 8.33 12.10
CA LYS A 203 19.42 7.70 11.10
C LYS A 203 19.03 6.25 10.85
N ALA A 204 18.64 5.51 11.88
CA ALA A 204 18.17 4.14 11.75
C ALA A 204 16.80 4.08 11.05
N TRP A 205 15.85 4.93 11.46
CA TRP A 205 14.54 5.06 10.83
C TRP A 205 14.64 5.44 9.35
N ARG A 206 15.55 6.33 8.97
CA ARG A 206 15.80 6.65 7.55
C ARG A 206 16.08 5.38 6.74
N LYS A 207 16.97 4.52 7.24
CA LYS A 207 17.33 3.25 6.57
C LYS A 207 16.13 2.30 6.50
N VAL A 208 15.36 2.17 7.58
CA VAL A 208 14.14 1.33 7.61
C VAL A 208 13.12 1.80 6.56
N LEU A 209 12.91 3.11 6.44
CA LEU A 209 11.97 3.69 5.48
C LEU A 209 12.49 3.65 4.04
N ASP A 210 13.80 3.67 3.83
CA ASP A 210 14.38 3.45 2.50
C ASP A 210 14.27 2.00 2.03
N ASP A 211 14.36 1.04 2.96
CA ASP A 211 14.23 -0.39 2.67
C ASP A 211 12.76 -0.85 2.55
N SER A 212 11.80 -0.09 3.07
CA SER A 212 10.37 -0.41 3.03
C SER A 212 9.52 0.74 2.50
N GLU A 213 9.18 0.68 1.22
CA GLU A 213 8.27 1.64 0.59
C GLU A 213 6.87 1.61 1.22
N VAL A 214 6.42 0.45 1.71
CA VAL A 214 5.14 0.29 2.40
C VAL A 214 5.12 1.12 3.68
N LEU A 215 6.10 0.93 4.57
CA LEU A 215 6.20 1.70 5.81
C LEU A 215 6.44 3.19 5.53
N ARG A 216 7.27 3.52 4.53
CA ARG A 216 7.52 4.90 4.13
C ARG A 216 6.27 5.62 3.66
N LYS A 217 5.32 4.94 3.01
CA LYS A 217 4.09 5.55 2.48
C LYS A 217 2.92 5.50 3.45
N ASP A 218 2.95 4.61 4.42
CA ASP A 218 1.88 4.40 5.39
C ASP A 218 1.69 5.59 6.34
N ALA A 219 0.42 5.87 6.68
CA ALA A 219 0.04 6.99 7.53
C ALA A 219 0.34 6.73 9.02
N MET A 220 0.16 5.49 9.50
CA MET A 220 0.45 5.15 10.90
C MET A 220 1.95 5.27 11.19
N THR A 221 2.79 4.80 10.26
CA THR A 221 4.24 4.99 10.37
C THR A 221 4.63 6.46 10.37
N GLN A 222 3.98 7.27 9.54
CA GLN A 222 4.23 8.72 9.52
C GLN A 222 3.84 9.37 10.85
N GLU A 223 2.67 9.04 11.39
CA GLU A 223 2.20 9.53 12.70
C GLU A 223 3.20 9.17 13.81
N ASP A 224 3.59 7.89 13.92
CA ASP A 224 4.58 7.43 14.91
C ASP A 224 5.91 8.22 14.82
N ILE A 225 6.41 8.46 13.60
CA ILE A 225 7.67 9.20 13.40
C ILE A 225 7.51 10.69 13.72
N VAL A 226 6.36 11.29 13.40
CA VAL A 226 6.08 12.70 13.75
C VAL A 226 6.05 12.88 15.26
N GLU A 227 5.43 11.97 16.01
CA GLU A 227 5.41 12.01 17.48
C GLU A 227 6.85 12.00 18.06
N ILE A 228 7.72 11.13 17.56
CA ILE A 228 9.14 11.08 17.99
C ILE A 228 9.87 12.40 17.66
N ILE A 229 9.59 13.01 16.50
CA ILE A 229 10.20 14.27 16.08
C ILE A 229 9.71 15.44 16.96
N ASP A 230 8.43 15.43 17.36
CA ASP A 230 7.87 16.48 18.22
C ASP A 230 8.51 16.45 19.61
N ILE A 231 8.72 15.27 20.20
CA ILE A 231 9.48 15.14 21.46
C ILE A 231 10.92 15.68 21.29
N TYR A 232 11.55 15.38 20.15
CA TYR A 232 12.88 15.90 19.86
C TYR A 232 12.92 17.43 19.75
N ARG A 233 11.87 18.06 19.19
CA ARG A 233 11.75 19.52 19.16
C ARG A 233 11.67 20.11 20.56
N GLU A 234 10.83 19.54 21.42
CA GLU A 234 10.71 19.95 22.83
C GLU A 234 12.06 19.82 23.57
N LEU A 235 12.81 18.74 23.30
CA LEU A 235 14.14 18.55 23.84
C LEU A 235 15.13 19.64 23.37
N LEU A 236 15.10 20.00 22.08
CA LEU A 236 15.99 21.04 21.54
C LEU A 236 15.65 22.43 22.08
N GLU A 237 14.36 22.71 22.30
CA GLU A 237 13.91 23.94 22.96
C GLU A 237 14.49 24.05 24.38
N GLN A 238 14.50 22.96 25.16
CA GLN A 238 15.13 22.95 26.50
C GLN A 238 16.65 23.12 26.47
N LEU A 239 17.29 22.78 25.35
CA LEU A 239 18.73 22.96 25.14
C LEU A 239 19.09 24.32 24.51
N ASP A 240 18.10 25.16 24.18
CA ASP A 240 18.28 26.36 23.36
C ASP A 240 18.99 26.08 22.01
N GLU A 241 18.75 24.89 21.43
CA GLU A 241 19.33 24.46 20.16
C GLU A 241 18.31 24.55 19.00
N PRO A 242 18.70 24.97 17.79
CA PRO A 242 17.78 25.03 16.66
C PRO A 242 17.50 23.63 16.09
N PHE A 243 16.30 23.44 15.52
CA PHE A 243 16.00 22.24 14.74
C PHE A 243 16.95 22.12 13.53
N PRO A 244 17.56 20.95 13.29
CA PRO A 244 18.54 20.78 12.21
C PRO A 244 17.90 20.98 10.83
N GLN A 245 18.61 21.70 9.95
CA GLN A 245 18.24 21.83 8.54
C GLN A 245 19.48 21.61 7.63
N PRO A 246 19.42 20.71 6.64
CA PRO A 246 18.30 19.80 6.33
C PRO A 246 18.11 18.71 7.40
N PHE A 247 16.89 18.20 7.55
CA PHE A 247 16.58 17.10 8.46
C PHE A 247 16.44 15.78 7.71
N ILE A 248 16.95 14.70 8.29
CA ILE A 248 17.10 13.40 7.61
C ILE A 248 15.75 12.74 7.25
N LEU A 249 14.67 13.15 7.90
CA LEU A 249 13.30 12.66 7.66
C LEU A 249 12.36 13.77 7.14
N ASP A 250 12.89 14.80 6.48
CA ASP A 250 12.09 15.92 5.94
C ASP A 250 10.97 15.45 4.98
N ASP A 251 11.16 14.35 4.26
CA ASP A 251 10.14 13.77 3.37
C ASP A 251 8.97 13.15 4.12
N VAL A 252 9.16 12.78 5.39
CA VAL A 252 8.09 12.25 6.26
C VAL A 252 7.25 13.39 6.84
N LEU A 253 7.89 14.54 7.15
CA LEU A 253 7.22 15.73 7.69
C LEU A 253 6.35 16.46 6.66
N ASN A 254 6.76 16.45 5.38
CA ASN A 254 6.17 17.30 4.34
C ASN A 254 5.15 16.57 3.44
N LYS A 255 4.61 15.43 3.86
CA LYS A 255 3.50 14.77 3.14
C LYS A 255 2.20 15.55 3.37
N THR A 256 1.97 16.53 2.51
CA THR A 256 0.68 17.20 2.31
C THR A 256 -0.15 16.53 1.22
#